data_AF-A0A4U7D7N4-F1
#
_entry.id   AF-A0A4U7D7N4-F1
#
_cell.length_a   1.000
_cell.length_b   1.000
_cell.length_c   1.000
_cell.angle_alpha   90.00
_cell.angle_beta   90.00
_cell.angle_gamma   90.00
#
_symmetry.space_group_name_H-M   'P 1'
#
loop_
_entity.id
_entity.type
_entity.pdbx_description
1 polymer ?
#
loop_
_entity_poly.entity_id
_entity_poly.type
_entity_poly.pdbx_seq_one_letter_code
_entity_poly.pdbx_strand_id
1 'polypeptide(L)'
;IEPPPETQDPAALRAWAEGLTPAFEPLLTPTVAVLFAAGVLVTVVLAVVAYTVISAGQLSAVAASLRDERGLVGGIAGARSRWLTFLGLYVAELLLWIGVIALGSLAVGAAFLANPFLGAAVAVAALLVGFVALALVRILFAFAPVAV
;
A
#
# COMPACT_ATOMS: atom_id res chain seq x y z
N ILE A 1 31.10 -2.55 12.76
CA ILE A 1 30.19 -3.71 12.87
C ILE A 1 30.97 -4.89 12.32
N GLU A 2 31.31 -5.87 13.17
CA GLU A 2 31.93 -7.11 12.67
C GLU A 2 30.93 -7.87 11.79
N PRO A 3 31.41 -8.55 10.73
CA PRO A 3 30.55 -9.35 9.87
C PRO A 3 29.85 -10.46 10.69
N PRO A 4 28.63 -10.87 10.30
CA PRO A 4 27.91 -11.91 11.02
C PRO A 4 28.74 -13.21 11.04
N PRO A 5 28.86 -13.86 12.21
CA PRO A 5 29.58 -15.13 12.32
C PRO A 5 28.86 -16.24 11.54
N GLU A 6 29.58 -17.30 11.19
CA GLU A 6 29.01 -18.42 10.44
C GLU A 6 27.83 -19.05 11.21
N THR A 7 26.75 -19.37 10.50
CA THR A 7 25.50 -19.90 11.07
C THR A 7 25.63 -21.28 11.72
N GLN A 8 26.81 -21.88 11.67
CA GLN A 8 27.13 -23.17 12.28
C GLN A 8 27.36 -23.05 13.80
N ASP A 9 27.66 -21.84 14.32
CA ASP A 9 27.73 -21.58 15.75
C ASP A 9 26.54 -20.71 16.22
N PRO A 10 25.45 -21.33 16.72
CA PRO A 10 24.27 -20.59 17.16
C PRO A 10 24.52 -19.70 18.39
N ALA A 11 25.58 -19.95 19.18
CA ALA A 11 25.93 -19.12 20.33
C ALA A 11 26.62 -17.82 19.88
N ALA A 12 27.56 -17.92 18.94
CA ALA A 12 28.22 -16.75 18.36
C ALA A 12 27.23 -15.82 17.63
N LEU A 13 26.28 -16.41 16.88
CA LEU A 13 25.23 -15.65 16.20
C LEU A 13 24.34 -14.86 17.18
N ARG A 14 24.02 -15.46 18.33
CA ARG A 14 23.20 -14.85 19.37
C ARG A 14 23.92 -13.69 20.05
N ALA A 15 25.20 -13.87 20.40
CA ALA A 15 26.02 -12.82 20.99
C ALA A 15 26.21 -11.62 20.04
N TRP A 16 26.42 -11.89 18.75
CA TRP A 16 26.48 -10.84 17.73
C TRP A 16 25.15 -10.08 17.60
N ALA A 17 24.01 -10.81 17.61
CA ALA A 17 22.69 -10.20 17.54
C ALA A 17 22.36 -9.34 18.78
N GLU A 18 22.73 -9.80 19.98
CA GLU A 18 22.61 -9.04 21.22
C GLU A 18 23.48 -7.76 21.18
N GLY A 19 24.63 -7.81 20.51
CA GLY A 19 25.45 -6.63 20.23
C GLY A 19 24.78 -5.57 19.35
N LEU A 20 23.78 -5.94 18.54
CA LEU A 20 22.99 -5.00 17.74
C LEU A 20 21.84 -4.36 18.51
N THR A 21 21.35 -5.00 19.58
CA THR A 21 20.17 -4.53 20.34
C THR A 21 20.28 -3.06 20.79
N PRO A 22 21.42 -2.57 21.35
CA PRO A 22 21.53 -1.18 21.79
C PRO A 22 21.44 -0.16 20.64
N ALA A 23 21.77 -0.56 19.41
CA ALA A 23 21.66 0.32 18.23
C ALA A 23 20.21 0.49 17.75
N PHE A 24 19.35 -0.51 17.99
CA PHE A 24 17.94 -0.49 17.60
C PHE A 24 17.01 -0.01 18.72
N GLU A 25 17.42 -0.10 19.98
CA GLU A 25 16.63 0.32 21.14
C GLU A 25 16.05 1.76 21.01
N PRO A 26 16.79 2.77 20.50
CA PRO A 26 16.24 4.10 20.26
C PRO A 26 15.14 4.14 19.17
N LEU A 27 15.22 3.24 18.17
CA LEU A 27 14.25 3.14 17.08
C LEU A 27 12.92 2.51 17.53
N LEU A 28 12.95 1.74 18.62
CA LEU A 28 11.77 1.08 19.19
C LEU A 28 10.99 1.97 20.15
N THR A 29 11.32 3.25 20.25
CA THR A 29 10.57 4.21 21.06
C THR A 29 9.21 4.53 20.43
N PRO A 30 8.14 4.75 21.22
CA PRO A 30 6.82 5.12 20.71
C PRO A 30 6.87 6.36 19.80
N THR A 31 7.72 7.33 20.13
CA THR A 31 7.92 8.55 19.34
C THR A 31 8.44 8.25 17.94
N VAL A 32 9.47 7.39 17.80
CA VAL A 32 9.99 7.00 16.48
C VAL A 32 8.94 6.22 15.70
N ALA A 33 8.19 5.33 16.34
CA ALA A 33 7.11 4.59 15.68
C ALA A 33 6.03 5.55 15.12
N VAL A 34 5.62 6.56 15.90
CA VAL A 34 4.65 7.58 15.46
C VAL A 34 5.21 8.41 14.31
N LEU A 35 6.45 8.87 14.41
CA LEU A 35 7.09 9.65 13.33
C LEU A 35 7.24 8.84 12.04
N PHE A 36 7.62 7.57 12.16
CA PHE A 36 7.72 6.66 11.03
C PHE A 36 6.35 6.44 10.37
N ALA A 37 5.32 6.11 11.16
CA ALA A 37 3.96 5.92 10.65
C ALA A 37 3.42 7.20 9.99
N ALA A 38 3.65 8.36 10.60
CA ALA A 38 3.28 9.66 10.02
C ALA A 38 4.01 9.94 8.70
N GLY A 39 5.31 9.65 8.64
CA GLY A 39 6.12 9.78 7.42
C GLY A 39 5.58 8.90 6.29
N VAL A 40 5.34 7.62 6.57
CA VAL A 40 4.72 6.68 5.61
C VAL A 40 3.37 7.21 5.14
N LEU A 41 2.52 7.68 6.06
CA LEU A 41 1.21 8.24 5.73
C LEU A 41 1.32 9.44 4.79
N VAL A 42 2.22 10.40 5.10
CA VAL A 42 2.46 11.57 4.25
C VAL A 42 2.95 11.14 2.87
N THR A 43 3.90 10.20 2.79
CA THR A 43 4.40 9.68 1.52
C THR A 43 3.28 9.03 0.70
N VAL A 44 2.41 8.22 1.32
CA VAL A 44 1.26 7.59 0.65
C VAL A 44 0.30 8.66 0.13
N VAL A 45 -0.03 9.68 0.93
CA VAL A 45 -0.89 10.79 0.52
C VAL A 45 -0.30 11.53 -0.68
N LEU A 46 0.99 11.88 -0.63
CA LEU A 46 1.69 12.54 -1.72
C LEU A 46 1.73 11.67 -2.98
N ALA A 47 1.97 10.36 -2.84
CA ALA A 47 1.97 9.42 -3.96
C ALA A 47 0.59 9.34 -4.63
N VAL A 48 -0.49 9.24 -3.84
CA VAL A 48 -1.87 9.21 -4.36
C VAL A 48 -2.17 10.52 -5.10
N VAL A 49 -1.88 11.68 -4.51
CA VAL A 49 -2.12 12.98 -5.15
C VAL A 49 -1.29 13.17 -6.42
N ALA A 50 -0.01 12.77 -6.40
CA ALA A 50 0.83 12.86 -7.59
C ALA A 50 0.29 11.95 -8.71
N TYR A 51 -0.09 10.71 -8.35
CA TYR A 51 -0.59 9.74 -9.31
C TYR A 51 -1.91 10.16 -9.95
N THR A 52 -2.80 10.81 -9.20
CA THR A 52 -4.07 11.31 -9.71
C THR A 52 -3.88 12.41 -10.74
N VAL A 53 -3.04 13.39 -10.42
CA VAL A 53 -2.74 14.53 -11.29
C VAL A 53 -2.04 14.06 -12.57
N ILE A 54 -1.07 13.16 -12.45
CA ILE A 54 -0.33 12.60 -13.59
C ILE A 54 -1.27 11.79 -14.49
N SER A 55 -2.08 10.90 -13.92
CA SER A 55 -3.01 10.06 -14.69
C SER A 55 -4.03 10.91 -15.47
N ALA A 56 -4.63 11.90 -14.80
CA ALA A 56 -5.60 12.81 -15.42
C ALA A 56 -4.96 13.63 -16.56
N GLY A 57 -3.72 14.10 -16.36
CA GLY A 57 -2.96 14.82 -17.38
C GLY A 57 -2.58 13.95 -18.57
N GLN A 58 -2.09 12.72 -18.34
CA GLN A 58 -1.69 11.80 -19.40
C GLN A 58 -2.86 11.42 -20.31
N LEU A 59 -4.01 11.03 -19.74
CA LEU A 59 -5.20 10.68 -20.52
C LEU A 59 -5.72 11.86 -21.34
N SER A 60 -5.72 13.05 -20.76
CA SER A 60 -6.19 14.26 -21.45
C SER A 60 -5.23 14.72 -22.54
N ALA A 61 -3.92 14.56 -22.35
CA ALA A 61 -2.91 14.83 -23.37
C ALA A 61 -3.07 13.88 -24.57
N VAL A 62 -3.22 12.58 -24.31
CA VAL A 62 -3.45 11.57 -25.36
C VAL A 62 -4.75 11.86 -26.12
N ALA A 63 -5.84 12.17 -25.41
CA ALA A 63 -7.11 12.49 -26.03
C ALA A 63 -7.05 13.75 -26.91
N ALA A 64 -6.33 14.79 -26.49
CA ALA A 64 -6.11 16.00 -27.28
C ALA A 64 -5.25 15.72 -28.52
N SER A 65 -4.16 14.96 -28.37
CA SER A 65 -3.31 14.57 -29.51
C SER A 65 -4.04 13.72 -30.55
N LEU A 66 -4.97 12.85 -30.15
CA LEU A 66 -5.80 12.07 -31.08
C LEU A 66 -6.79 12.94 -31.88
N ARG A 67 -7.08 14.15 -31.39
CA ARG A 67 -7.94 15.15 -32.06
C ARG A 67 -7.13 16.16 -32.87
N ASP A 68 -5.84 15.92 -33.05
CA ASP A 68 -4.89 16.84 -33.68
C ASP A 68 -4.76 18.19 -32.94
N GLU A 69 -5.06 18.20 -31.64
CA GLU A 69 -4.89 19.35 -30.74
C GLU A 69 -3.53 19.31 -30.02
N ARG A 70 -3.16 20.42 -29.37
CA ARG A 70 -1.91 20.53 -28.60
C ARG A 70 -1.98 19.68 -27.31
N GLY A 71 -1.40 18.49 -27.34
CA GLY A 71 -1.39 17.53 -26.22
C GLY A 71 -0.93 18.10 -24.88
N LEU A 72 0.10 18.97 -24.85
CA LEU A 72 0.55 19.63 -23.60
C LEU A 72 -0.52 20.52 -22.97
N VAL A 73 -1.29 21.25 -23.79
CA VAL A 73 -2.37 22.12 -23.31
C VAL A 73 -3.53 21.27 -22.80
N GLY A 74 -3.91 20.24 -23.55
CA GLY A 74 -4.92 19.26 -23.15
C GLY A 74 -4.57 18.54 -21.84
N GLY A 75 -3.29 18.18 -21.67
CA GLY A 75 -2.80 17.55 -20.45
C GLY A 75 -2.88 18.46 -19.22
N ILE A 76 -2.43 19.71 -19.32
CA ILE A 76 -2.51 20.68 -18.20
C ILE A 76 -3.97 20.98 -17.85
N ALA A 77 -4.82 21.19 -18.87
CA ALA A 77 -6.24 21.46 -18.66
C ALA A 77 -6.97 20.26 -18.03
N GLY A 78 -6.62 19.04 -18.45
CA GLY A 78 -7.15 17.79 -17.92
C GLY A 78 -6.75 17.54 -16.47
N ALA A 79 -5.46 17.71 -16.16
CA ALA A 79 -4.95 17.62 -14.80
C ALA A 79 -5.69 18.60 -13.87
N ARG A 80 -5.93 19.85 -14.29
CA ARG A 80 -6.63 20.85 -13.46
C ARG A 80 -8.13 20.56 -13.30
N SER A 81 -8.80 20.05 -14.32
CA SER A 81 -10.26 19.92 -14.32
C SER A 81 -10.77 18.60 -13.73
N ARG A 82 -10.00 17.51 -13.86
CA ARG A 82 -10.46 16.15 -13.52
C ARG A 82 -9.73 15.50 -12.35
N TRP A 83 -8.73 16.16 -11.75
CA TRP A 83 -7.95 15.57 -10.66
C TRP A 83 -8.80 15.10 -9.48
N LEU A 84 -9.89 15.79 -9.13
CA LEU A 84 -10.77 15.39 -8.03
C LEU A 84 -11.52 14.08 -8.33
N THR A 85 -11.99 13.87 -9.56
CA THR A 85 -12.65 12.63 -9.96
C THR A 85 -11.68 11.46 -9.90
N PHE A 86 -10.45 11.65 -10.41
CA PHE A 86 -9.39 10.66 -10.31
C PHE A 86 -9.00 10.41 -8.84
N LEU A 87 -8.92 11.44 -8.02
CA LEU A 87 -8.68 11.33 -6.58
C LEU A 87 -9.76 10.51 -5.89
N GLY A 88 -11.02 10.77 -6.19
CA GLY A 88 -12.14 9.98 -5.68
C GLY A 88 -12.00 8.49 -6.02
N LEU A 89 -11.64 8.18 -7.28
CA LEU A 89 -11.42 6.80 -7.71
C LEU A 89 -10.27 6.12 -6.95
N TYR A 90 -9.10 6.75 -6.88
CA TYR A 90 -7.94 6.15 -6.19
C TYR A 90 -8.14 6.06 -4.68
N VAL A 91 -8.81 7.03 -4.06
CA VAL A 91 -9.18 6.97 -2.64
C VAL A 91 -10.19 5.85 -2.40
N ALA A 92 -11.20 5.70 -3.25
CA ALA A 92 -12.16 4.61 -3.14
C ALA A 92 -11.50 3.23 -3.30
N GLU A 93 -10.59 3.07 -4.27
CA GLU A 93 -9.78 1.85 -4.43
C GLU A 93 -9.00 1.58 -3.14
N LEU A 94 -8.26 2.56 -2.63
CA LEU A 94 -7.48 2.43 -1.40
C LEU A 94 -8.33 2.03 -0.19
N LEU A 95 -9.50 2.65 -0.01
CA LEU A 95 -10.41 2.33 1.08
C LEU A 95 -10.94 0.89 0.99
N LEU A 96 -11.22 0.39 -0.22
CA LEU A 96 -11.62 -1.00 -0.43
C LEU A 96 -10.49 -1.97 -0.08
N TRP A 97 -9.25 -1.65 -0.47
CA TRP A 97 -8.08 -2.45 -0.09
C TRP A 97 -7.93 -2.53 1.44
N ILE A 98 -7.99 -1.37 2.10
CA ILE A 98 -7.94 -1.29 3.57
C ILE A 98 -9.07 -2.11 4.19
N GLY A 99 -10.30 -1.98 3.68
CA GLY A 99 -11.45 -2.71 4.18
C GLY A 99 -11.28 -4.23 4.08
N VAL A 100 -10.84 -4.73 2.93
CA VAL A 100 -10.61 -6.17 2.71
C VAL A 100 -9.53 -6.70 3.67
N ILE A 101 -8.40 -6.00 3.77
CA ILE A 101 -7.28 -6.40 4.64
C ILE A 101 -7.69 -6.35 6.11
N ALA A 102 -8.38 -5.28 6.55
CA ALA A 102 -8.83 -5.12 7.92
C ALA A 102 -9.83 -6.21 8.32
N LEU A 103 -10.84 -6.48 7.47
CA LEU A 103 -11.84 -7.52 7.72
C LEU A 103 -11.20 -8.91 7.76
N GLY A 104 -10.30 -9.22 6.82
CA GLY A 104 -9.55 -10.47 6.83
C GLY A 104 -8.72 -10.63 8.10
N SER A 105 -8.00 -9.57 8.50
CA SER A 105 -7.17 -9.58 9.72
C SER A 105 -8.00 -9.75 10.99
N LEU A 106 -9.16 -9.08 11.09
CA LEU A 106 -10.10 -9.22 12.20
C LEU A 106 -10.67 -10.64 12.28
N ALA A 107 -11.08 -11.21 11.14
CA ALA A 107 -11.60 -12.58 11.09
C ALA A 107 -10.53 -13.60 11.55
N VAL A 108 -9.29 -13.45 11.09
CA VAL A 108 -8.16 -14.28 11.51
C VAL A 108 -7.88 -14.11 13.00
N GLY A 109 -7.78 -12.87 13.49
CA GLY A 109 -7.54 -12.58 14.90
C GLY A 109 -8.61 -13.18 15.81
N ALA A 110 -9.89 -13.02 15.47
CA ALA A 110 -11.00 -13.60 16.21
C ALA A 110 -10.98 -15.14 16.20
N ALA A 111 -10.64 -15.75 15.06
CA ALA A 111 -10.53 -17.19 14.92
C ALA A 111 -9.42 -17.78 15.82
N PHE A 112 -8.26 -17.11 15.90
CA PHE A 112 -7.16 -17.53 16.78
C PHE A 112 -7.51 -17.46 18.27
N LEU A 113 -8.36 -16.51 18.68
CA LEU A 113 -8.83 -16.43 20.07
C LEU A 113 -9.72 -17.62 20.47
N ALA A 114 -10.44 -18.21 19.52
CA ALA A 114 -11.27 -19.37 19.77
C ALA A 114 -10.46 -20.68 19.75
N ASN A 115 -9.66 -20.90 18.70
CA ASN A 115 -8.83 -22.10 18.56
C ASN A 115 -7.68 -21.87 17.55
N PRO A 116 -6.42 -22.20 17.88
CA PRO A 116 -5.28 -22.00 16.97
C PRO A 116 -5.40 -22.70 15.60
N PHE A 117 -5.97 -23.91 15.54
CA PHE A 117 -6.15 -24.64 14.28
C PHE A 117 -7.23 -24.01 13.41
N LEU A 118 -8.30 -23.52 14.03
CA LEU A 118 -9.35 -22.75 13.35
C LEU A 118 -8.79 -21.41 12.85
N GLY A 119 -7.97 -20.73 13.66
CA GLY A 119 -7.22 -19.54 13.27
C GLY A 119 -6.37 -19.77 12.03
N ALA A 120 -5.60 -20.87 11.99
CA ALA A 120 -4.80 -21.24 10.83
C ALA A 120 -5.65 -21.50 9.58
N ALA A 121 -6.76 -22.25 9.71
CA ALA A 121 -7.66 -22.52 8.59
C ALA A 121 -8.31 -21.22 8.05
N VAL A 122 -8.77 -20.34 8.94
CA VAL A 122 -9.34 -19.04 8.59
C VAL A 122 -8.29 -18.13 7.97
N ALA A 123 -7.03 -18.18 8.41
CA ALA A 123 -5.94 -17.42 7.79
C ALA A 123 -5.73 -17.82 6.32
N VAL A 124 -5.71 -19.12 6.02
CA VAL A 124 -5.62 -19.60 4.63
C VAL A 124 -6.83 -19.14 3.82
N ALA A 125 -8.04 -19.28 4.37
CA ALA A 125 -9.26 -18.84 3.69
C ALA A 125 -9.28 -17.32 3.46
N ALA A 126 -8.93 -16.51 4.46
CA ALA A 126 -8.86 -15.06 4.37
C ALA A 126 -7.80 -14.60 3.37
N LEU A 127 -6.67 -15.30 3.26
CA LEU A 127 -5.66 -15.03 2.25
C LEU A 127 -6.20 -15.29 0.83
N LEU A 128 -6.85 -16.43 0.61
CA LEU A 128 -7.39 -16.78 -0.72
C LEU A 128 -8.55 -15.85 -1.12
N VAL A 129 -9.53 -15.68 -0.24
CA VAL A 129 -10.70 -14.82 -0.48
C VAL A 129 -10.27 -13.36 -0.57
N GLY A 130 -9.39 -12.90 0.31
CA GLY A 130 -8.83 -11.56 0.30
C GLY A 130 -8.05 -11.29 -0.98
N PHE A 131 -7.23 -12.23 -1.45
CA PHE A 131 -6.53 -12.14 -2.73
C PHE A 131 -7.50 -11.97 -3.89
N VAL A 132 -8.54 -12.82 -3.98
CA VAL A 132 -9.56 -12.71 -5.03
C VAL A 132 -10.30 -11.38 -4.95
N ALA A 133 -10.68 -10.94 -3.74
CA ALA A 133 -11.35 -9.65 -3.55
C ALA A 133 -10.48 -8.47 -3.99
N LEU A 134 -9.20 -8.45 -3.60
CA LEU A 134 -8.24 -7.43 -4.03
C LEU A 134 -8.01 -7.45 -5.54
N ALA A 135 -7.94 -8.64 -6.15
CA ALA A 135 -7.84 -8.79 -7.60
C ALA A 135 -9.08 -8.22 -8.31
N LEU A 136 -10.29 -8.50 -7.81
CA LEU A 136 -11.53 -7.96 -8.36
C LEU A 136 -11.60 -6.43 -8.23
N VAL A 137 -11.22 -5.89 -7.07
CA VAL A 137 -11.10 -4.44 -6.87
C VAL A 137 -10.12 -3.86 -7.89
N ARG A 138 -8.94 -4.47 -8.05
CA ARG A 138 -7.93 -4.01 -9.01
C ARG A 138 -8.45 -4.04 -10.45
N ILE A 139 -9.17 -5.09 -10.84
CA ILE A 139 -9.79 -5.22 -12.18
C ILE A 139 -10.82 -4.11 -12.38
N LEU A 140 -11.71 -3.88 -11.42
CA LEU A 140 -12.75 -2.85 -11.52
C LEU A 140 -12.14 -1.45 -11.68
N PHE A 141 -11.14 -1.12 -10.86
CA PHE A 141 -10.50 0.19 -10.87
C PHE A 141 -9.43 0.36 -11.96
N ALA A 142 -8.96 -0.72 -12.60
CA ALA A 142 -8.09 -0.62 -13.77
C ALA A 142 -8.79 0.07 -14.97
N PHE A 143 -10.11 -0.11 -15.10
CA PHE A 143 -10.90 0.47 -16.19
C PHE A 143 -11.67 1.73 -15.78
N ALA A 144 -11.87 1.96 -14.48
CA ALA A 144 -12.64 3.10 -13.98
C ALA A 144 -12.14 4.47 -14.50
N PRO A 145 -10.83 4.77 -14.59
CA PRO A 145 -10.33 6.04 -15.12
C PRO A 145 -10.70 6.33 -16.57
N VAL A 146 -10.96 5.30 -17.38
CA VAL A 146 -11.33 5.45 -18.80
C VAL A 146 -12.83 5.68 -18.97
N ALA A 147 -13.64 5.28 -17.97
CA ALA A 147 -15.09 5.42 -18.00
C ALA A 147 -15.59 6.83 -17.62
N VAL A 148 -14.72 7.68 -17.05
CA VAL A 148 -15.01 9.07 -16.64
C VAL A 148 -14.21 10.09 -17.46
#